data_AF-A0A9P6TPE5-F1
#
_entry.id   AF-A0A9P6TPE5-F1
#
_cell.length_a   1.000
_cell.length_b   1.000
_cell.length_c   1.000
_cell.angle_alpha   90.00
_cell.angle_beta   90.00
_cell.angle_gamma   90.00
#
_symmetry.space_group_name_H-M   'P 1'
#
loop_
_entity.id
_entity.type
_entity.pdbx_description
1 polymer ?
#
loop_
_entity_poly.entity_id
_entity_poly.type
_entity_poly.pdbx_seq_one_letter_code
_entity_poly.pdbx_strand_id
1 'polypeptide(L)'
;MDDEAVLKTRLAIDDRPVKNLEKKVVAWLASLKSESVESARHSYESLLIQISNYRTSIERHAHIQKANEGDIVHYASIVDGTGTTITGARDRIVGLKEDLKVAQKGRDNKLEYDKVAREIMKLETRDAYHARPNSSIEQLQRDIDMLRREKGNKETAFESRKRKFSELVENVKKLKTSIDEERAQAHETQRMLQDMDQDYASSEEEESVSDEENSSPERKVSTNGFHRFQERNDEDEEDEDENADEEGMVADGEDEAIVVNGV
;
A
#
# COMPACT_ATOMS: atom_id res chain seq x y z
N MET A 1 34.28 57.23 -5.12
CA MET A 1 33.64 57.34 -3.79
C MET A 1 33.70 58.75 -3.21
N ASP A 2 34.56 59.65 -3.71
CA ASP A 2 34.66 61.03 -3.20
C ASP A 2 33.54 61.96 -3.71
N ASP A 3 33.04 61.75 -4.93
CA ASP A 3 32.05 62.64 -5.55
C ASP A 3 30.71 62.66 -4.82
N GLU A 4 30.28 61.53 -4.26
CA GLU A 4 29.03 61.44 -3.49
C GLU A 4 29.17 62.14 -2.13
N ALA A 5 30.33 62.02 -1.48
CA ALA A 5 30.63 62.73 -0.24
C ALA A 5 30.73 64.25 -0.49
N VAL A 6 31.36 64.67 -1.59
CA VAL A 6 31.44 66.08 -2.00
C VAL A 6 30.06 66.64 -2.38
N LEU A 7 29.23 65.86 -3.08
CA LEU A 7 27.87 66.24 -3.43
C LEU A 7 26.98 66.36 -2.20
N LYS A 8 27.06 65.41 -1.26
CA LYS A 8 26.38 65.47 0.05
C LYS A 8 26.81 66.70 0.85
N THR A 9 28.10 67.02 0.86
CA THR A 9 28.64 68.18 1.58
C THR A 9 28.17 69.50 0.95
N ARG A 10 28.15 69.60 -0.39
CA ARG A 10 27.61 70.77 -1.11
C ARG A 10 26.10 70.91 -1.00
N LEU A 11 25.37 69.81 -0.91
CA LEU A 11 23.91 69.82 -0.73
C LEU A 11 23.53 70.18 0.72
N ALA A 12 24.35 69.77 1.69
CA ALA A 12 24.16 70.05 3.11
C ALA A 12 24.44 71.51 3.49
N ILE A 13 25.32 72.20 2.76
CA ILE A 13 25.68 73.59 3.01
C ILE A 13 25.00 74.49 1.98
N ASP A 14 23.78 74.95 2.27
CA ASP A 14 23.17 76.03 1.49
C ASP A 14 23.91 77.33 1.78
N ASP A 15 24.96 77.59 0.99
CA ASP A 15 25.81 78.79 1.04
C ASP A 15 25.11 80.03 0.47
N ARG A 16 23.95 79.87 -0.19
CA ARG A 16 23.27 80.95 -0.92
C ARG A 16 22.75 82.06 0.01
N PRO A 17 22.13 81.77 1.18
CA PRO A 17 21.69 82.79 2.12
C PRO A 17 22.86 83.62 2.66
N VAL A 18 23.99 82.97 2.94
CA VAL A 18 25.21 83.64 3.45
C VAL A 18 25.79 84.57 2.38
N LYS A 19 25.95 84.09 1.14
CA LYS A 19 26.46 84.91 0.02
C LYS A 19 25.53 86.06 -0.32
N ASN A 20 24.22 85.87 -0.19
CA ASN A 20 23.24 86.94 -0.38
C ASN A 20 23.29 87.98 0.73
N LEU A 21 23.49 87.54 1.97
CA LEU A 21 23.66 88.44 3.12
C LEU A 21 24.95 89.26 2.97
N GLU A 22 26.06 88.62 2.61
CA GLU A 22 27.35 89.28 2.35
C GLU A 22 27.22 90.37 1.28
N LYS A 23 26.60 90.05 0.13
CA LYS A 23 26.35 91.02 -0.94
C LYS A 23 25.53 92.22 -0.46
N LYS A 24 24.52 91.99 0.39
CA LYS A 24 23.66 93.05 0.93
C LYS A 24 24.38 93.91 1.97
N VAL A 25 25.24 93.32 2.80
CA VAL A 25 26.10 94.07 3.72
C VAL A 25 27.06 94.97 2.94
N VAL A 26 27.73 94.43 1.91
CA VAL A 26 28.65 95.20 1.07
C VAL A 26 27.93 96.32 0.31
N ALA A 27 26.74 96.04 -0.23
CA ALA A 27 25.91 97.04 -0.91
C ALA A 27 25.47 98.17 0.03
N TRP A 28 25.06 97.83 1.26
CA TRP A 28 24.69 98.82 2.28
C TRP A 28 25.88 99.70 2.69
N LEU A 29 27.05 99.09 2.91
CA LEU A 29 28.30 99.83 3.19
C LEU A 29 28.70 100.78 2.06
N ALA A 30 28.42 100.42 0.81
CA ALA A 30 28.66 101.28 -0.34
C ALA A 30 27.63 102.44 -0.43
N SER A 31 26.36 102.18 -0.09
CA SER A 31 25.28 103.17 -0.19
C SER A 31 25.31 104.25 0.91
N LEU A 32 25.94 103.95 2.05
CA LEU A 32 26.20 104.87 3.17
C LEU A 32 26.91 106.18 2.77
N LYS A 33 27.65 106.21 1.65
CA LYS A 33 28.34 107.41 1.16
C LYS A 33 27.47 108.30 0.27
N SER A 34 26.36 107.79 -0.26
CA SER A 34 25.56 108.44 -1.31
C SER A 34 24.09 108.66 -0.94
N GLU A 35 23.54 107.92 0.02
CA GLU A 35 22.13 107.95 0.38
C GLU A 35 21.82 108.87 1.58
N SER A 36 20.54 109.23 1.74
CA SER A 36 20.06 109.95 2.92
C SER A 36 20.09 109.04 4.15
N VAL A 37 20.24 109.64 5.33
CA VAL A 37 20.30 108.94 6.63
C VAL A 37 19.07 108.05 6.86
N GLU A 38 17.90 108.47 6.39
CA GLU A 38 16.64 107.75 6.56
C GLU A 38 16.56 106.48 5.67
N SER A 39 17.09 106.56 4.44
CA SER A 39 17.20 105.41 3.55
C SER A 39 18.25 104.40 4.04
N ALA A 40 19.38 104.90 4.56
CA ALA A 40 20.41 104.07 5.19
C ALA A 40 19.90 103.34 6.44
N ARG A 41 19.00 103.97 7.22
CA ARG A 41 18.36 103.36 8.39
C ARG A 41 17.37 102.27 8.00
N HIS A 42 16.53 102.52 7.00
CA HIS A 42 15.56 101.52 6.53
C HIS A 42 16.25 100.26 5.96
N SER A 43 17.32 100.44 5.19
CA SER A 43 18.12 99.34 4.66
C SER A 43 18.87 98.57 5.76
N TYR A 44 19.31 99.24 6.82
CA TYR A 44 19.88 98.59 8.01
C TYR A 44 18.85 97.73 8.76
N GLU A 45 17.63 98.23 8.97
CA GLU A 45 16.55 97.46 9.60
C GLU A 45 16.18 96.23 8.75
N SER A 46 16.15 96.36 7.42
CA SER A 46 15.95 95.23 6.50
C SER A 46 17.08 94.18 6.59
N LEU A 47 18.33 94.63 6.75
CA LEU A 47 19.48 93.75 6.95
C LEU A 47 19.37 92.97 8.26
N LEU A 48 18.98 93.63 9.36
CA LEU A 48 18.76 92.98 10.66
C LEU A 48 17.68 91.89 10.59
N ILE A 49 16.57 92.15 9.89
CA ILE A 49 15.52 91.15 9.69
C ILE A 49 16.07 89.91 8.96
N GLN A 50 16.92 90.11 7.94
CA GLN A 50 17.52 89.01 7.19
C GLN A 50 18.51 88.20 8.03
N ILE A 51 19.31 88.86 8.88
CA ILE A 51 20.20 88.19 9.84
C ILE A 51 19.37 87.35 10.83
N SER A 52 18.28 87.93 11.36
CA SER A 52 17.37 87.23 12.27
C SER A 52 16.76 85.99 11.62
N ASN A 53 16.27 86.11 10.38
CA ASN A 53 15.71 84.98 9.63
C ASN A 53 16.76 83.89 9.36
N TYR A 54 17.99 84.27 9.03
CA TYR A 54 19.08 83.32 8.83
C TYR A 54 19.45 82.59 10.12
N ARG A 55 19.50 83.30 11.26
CA ARG A 55 19.70 82.71 12.58
C ARG A 55 18.63 81.66 12.90
N THR A 56 17.35 82.01 12.76
CA THR A 56 16.24 81.06 12.97
C THR A 56 16.34 79.85 12.04
N SER A 57 16.80 80.05 10.80
CA SER A 57 17.01 78.94 9.86
C SER A 57 18.13 78.00 10.31
N ILE A 58 19.23 78.51 10.88
CA ILE A 58 20.31 77.68 11.44
C ILE A 58 19.79 76.89 12.65
N GLU A 59 19.07 77.54 13.56
CA GLU A 59 18.50 76.89 14.75
C GLU A 59 17.55 75.75 14.35
N ARG A 60 16.75 75.93 13.28
CA ARG A 60 15.88 74.88 12.72
C ARG A 60 16.68 73.66 12.23
N HIS A 61 17.85 73.84 11.60
CA HIS A 61 18.62 72.71 11.08
C HIS A 61 19.08 71.75 12.18
N ALA A 62 19.47 72.27 13.35
CA ALA A 62 19.84 71.42 14.49
C ALA A 62 18.66 70.55 14.97
N HIS A 63 17.44 71.11 14.96
CA HIS A 63 16.24 70.35 15.31
C HIS A 63 15.89 69.27 14.27
N ILE A 64 16.02 69.59 12.98
CA ILE A 64 15.82 68.62 11.89
C ILE A 64 16.85 67.50 11.98
N GLN A 65 18.12 67.82 12.22
CA GLN A 65 19.16 66.81 12.38
C GLN A 65 18.82 65.85 13.53
N LYS A 66 18.43 66.37 14.70
CA LYS A 66 18.02 65.55 15.85
C LYS A 66 16.80 64.67 15.53
N ALA A 67 15.83 65.19 14.79
CA ALA A 67 14.67 64.41 14.36
C ALA A 67 15.09 63.28 13.42
N ASN A 68 15.92 63.58 12.41
CA ASN A 68 16.43 62.60 11.46
C ASN A 68 17.25 61.49 12.16
N GLU A 69 18.08 61.85 13.14
CA GLU A 69 18.81 60.87 13.95
C GLU A 69 17.85 59.92 14.70
N GLY A 70 16.76 60.45 15.25
CA GLY A 70 15.69 59.65 15.87
C GLY A 70 14.99 58.74 14.86
N ASP A 71 14.66 59.26 13.68
CA ASP A 71 14.00 58.51 12.61
C ASP A 71 14.88 57.36 12.10
N ILE A 72 16.19 57.59 11.94
CA ILE A 72 17.15 56.55 11.54
C ILE A 72 17.14 55.40 12.55
N VAL A 73 17.20 55.71 13.85
CA VAL A 73 17.14 54.68 14.92
C VAL A 73 15.81 53.94 14.90
N HIS A 74 14.71 54.66 14.68
CA HIS A 74 13.39 54.04 14.59
C HIS A 74 13.26 53.11 13.39
N TYR A 75 13.71 53.52 12.20
CA TYR A 75 13.71 52.67 11.00
C TYR A 75 14.62 51.46 11.17
N ALA A 76 15.79 51.61 11.79
CA ALA A 76 16.66 50.48 12.12
C ALA A 76 15.95 49.45 13.01
N SER A 77 15.20 49.91 14.02
CA SER A 77 14.40 49.03 14.88
C SER A 77 13.27 48.33 14.12
N ILE A 78 12.60 49.00 13.18
CA ILE A 78 11.57 48.37 12.33
C ILE A 78 12.19 47.27 11.46
N VAL A 79 13.36 47.53 10.87
CA VAL A 79 14.06 46.54 10.04
C VAL A 79 14.40 45.30 10.85
N ASP A 80 14.94 45.47 12.06
CA ASP A 80 15.28 44.36 12.96
C ASP A 80 14.04 43.56 13.40
N GLY A 81 12.95 44.26 13.78
CA GLY A 81 11.68 43.63 14.14
C GLY A 81 11.04 42.86 12.97
N THR A 82 11.15 43.41 11.76
CA THR A 82 10.70 42.74 10.53
C THR A 82 11.57 41.51 10.24
N GLY A 83 12.88 41.60 10.41
CA GLY A 83 13.81 40.47 10.27
C GLY A 83 13.47 39.32 11.23
N THR A 84 13.18 39.65 12.49
CA THR A 84 12.73 38.67 13.51
C THR A 84 11.39 38.03 13.12
N THR A 85 10.47 38.81 12.57
CA THR A 85 9.17 38.30 12.10
C THR A 85 9.33 37.36 10.91
N ILE A 86 10.20 37.71 9.95
CA ILE A 86 10.49 36.89 8.77
C ILE A 86 11.14 35.56 9.18
N THR A 87 12.12 35.60 10.07
CA THR A 87 12.78 34.37 10.57
C THR A 87 11.78 33.47 11.31
N GLY A 88 10.98 34.03 12.21
CA GLY A 88 9.91 33.27 12.88
C GLY A 88 8.87 32.69 11.93
N ALA A 89 8.52 33.40 10.84
CA ALA A 89 7.62 32.88 9.82
C ALA A 89 8.26 31.73 9.02
N ARG A 90 9.56 31.83 8.68
CA ARG A 90 10.30 30.74 8.03
C ARG A 90 10.35 29.48 8.88
N ASP A 91 10.61 29.61 10.17
CA ASP A 91 10.64 28.48 11.09
C ASP A 91 9.26 27.79 11.20
N ARG A 92 8.18 28.58 11.23
CA ARG A 92 6.81 28.04 11.19
C ARG A 92 6.52 27.30 9.89
N ILE A 93 6.96 27.82 8.74
CA ILE A 93 6.80 27.14 7.45
C ILE A 93 7.52 25.80 7.46
N VAL A 94 8.74 25.74 8.01
CA VAL A 94 9.49 24.49 8.13
C VAL A 94 8.75 23.50 9.04
N GLY A 95 8.25 23.96 10.19
CA GLY A 95 7.43 23.13 11.09
C GLY A 95 6.18 22.57 10.41
N LEU A 96 5.41 23.43 9.74
CA LEU A 96 4.20 23.03 9.00
C LEU A 96 4.49 22.05 7.86
N LYS A 97 5.63 22.18 7.19
CA LYS A 97 6.06 21.21 6.17
C LYS A 97 6.32 19.83 6.76
N GLU A 98 6.91 19.77 7.95
CA GLU A 98 7.15 18.49 8.63
C GLU A 98 5.84 17.87 9.14
N ASP A 99 4.96 18.68 9.74
CA ASP A 99 3.62 18.24 10.16
C ASP A 99 2.81 17.68 8.98
N LEU A 100 2.92 18.33 7.81
CA LEU A 100 2.28 17.88 6.57
C LEU A 100 2.79 16.51 6.12
N LYS A 101 4.11 16.25 6.19
CA LYS A 101 4.66 14.92 5.88
C LYS A 101 4.15 13.85 6.85
N VAL A 102 4.07 14.17 8.15
CA VAL A 102 3.53 13.25 9.15
C VAL A 102 2.06 12.94 8.86
N ALA A 103 1.27 13.97 8.52
CA ALA A 103 -0.14 13.81 8.15
C ALA A 103 -0.32 12.97 6.87
N GLN A 104 0.51 13.20 5.85
CA GLN A 104 0.52 12.41 4.61
C GLN A 104 0.83 10.94 4.91
N LYS A 105 1.87 10.66 5.70
CA LYS A 105 2.18 9.29 6.13
C LYS A 105 1.02 8.64 6.90
N GLY A 106 0.34 9.41 7.75
CA GLY A 106 -0.86 8.93 8.45
C GLY A 106 -2.00 8.56 7.50
N ARG A 107 -2.22 9.38 6.46
CA ARG A 107 -3.20 9.10 5.41
C ARG A 107 -2.82 7.86 4.60
N ASP A 108 -1.56 7.73 4.19
CA ASP A 108 -1.10 6.62 3.37
C ASP A 108 -1.21 5.29 4.13
N ASN A 109 -0.82 5.27 5.40
CA ASN A 109 -1.04 4.11 6.28
C ASN A 109 -2.54 3.77 6.40
N LYS A 110 -3.42 4.77 6.52
CA LYS A 110 -4.87 4.54 6.55
C LYS A 110 -5.36 3.91 5.26
N LEU A 111 -4.91 4.39 4.10
CA LEU A 111 -5.27 3.82 2.80
C LEU A 111 -4.80 2.37 2.66
N GLU A 112 -3.60 2.04 3.16
CA GLU A 112 -3.12 0.66 3.20
C GLU A 112 -3.99 -0.21 4.11
N TYR A 113 -4.35 0.26 5.30
CA TYR A 113 -5.27 -0.45 6.18
C TYR A 113 -6.65 -0.63 5.56
N ASP A 114 -7.20 0.40 4.90
CA ASP A 114 -8.50 0.34 4.22
C ASP A 114 -8.47 -0.63 3.02
N LYS A 115 -7.32 -0.74 2.33
CA LYS A 115 -7.12 -1.74 1.26
C LYS A 115 -7.13 -3.16 1.83
N VAL A 116 -6.33 -3.41 2.88
CA VAL A 116 -6.27 -4.73 3.54
C VAL A 116 -7.62 -5.08 4.16
N ALA A 117 -8.31 -4.13 4.78
CA ALA A 117 -9.63 -4.33 5.35
C ALA A 117 -10.66 -4.74 4.26
N ARG A 118 -10.65 -4.07 3.10
CA ARG A 118 -11.49 -4.46 1.96
C ARG A 118 -11.17 -5.88 1.47
N GLU A 119 -9.90 -6.25 1.39
CA GLU A 119 -9.49 -7.60 1.01
C GLU A 119 -9.95 -8.65 2.03
N ILE A 120 -9.81 -8.36 3.33
CA ILE A 120 -10.33 -9.21 4.41
C ILE A 120 -11.85 -9.33 4.34
N MET A 121 -12.58 -8.25 4.02
CA MET A 121 -14.04 -8.28 3.87
C MET A 121 -14.51 -9.12 2.68
N LYS A 122 -13.67 -9.31 1.65
CA LYS A 122 -13.98 -10.24 0.54
C LYS A 122 -13.89 -11.70 0.96
N LEU A 123 -13.12 -12.01 2.00
CA LEU A 123 -13.03 -13.36 2.54
C LEU A 123 -14.25 -13.66 3.41
N GLU A 124 -14.68 -14.93 3.44
CA GLU A 124 -15.75 -15.35 4.35
C GLU A 124 -15.37 -14.99 5.80
N THR A 125 -16.33 -14.44 6.55
CA THR A 125 -16.09 -14.00 7.94
C THR A 125 -15.49 -15.15 8.74
N ARG A 126 -14.61 -14.85 9.69
CA ARG A 126 -13.93 -15.88 10.50
C ARG A 126 -14.92 -16.85 11.16
N ASP A 127 -16.11 -16.36 11.51
CA ASP A 127 -17.19 -17.17 12.08
C ASP A 127 -17.82 -18.11 11.05
N ALA A 128 -18.02 -17.64 9.81
CA ALA A 128 -18.44 -18.51 8.70
C ALA A 128 -17.34 -19.54 8.38
N TYR A 129 -16.07 -19.13 8.37
CA TYR A 129 -14.93 -20.02 8.22
C TYR A 129 -14.67 -20.90 9.45
N HIS A 130 -15.30 -20.70 10.61
CA HIS A 130 -15.26 -21.70 11.69
C HIS A 130 -16.49 -22.61 11.64
N ALA A 131 -17.64 -22.11 11.19
CA ALA A 131 -18.87 -22.90 11.04
C ALA A 131 -18.81 -23.88 9.84
N ARG A 132 -18.20 -23.48 8.71
CA ARG A 132 -18.18 -24.26 7.46
C ARG A 132 -17.16 -25.40 7.46
N PRO A 133 -15.88 -25.21 7.80
CA PRO A 133 -14.95 -26.31 7.90
C PRO A 133 -15.23 -27.17 9.11
N ASN A 134 -15.82 -26.70 10.23
CA ASN A 134 -16.23 -27.66 11.27
C ASN A 134 -17.34 -28.58 10.77
N SER A 135 -18.37 -28.08 10.09
CA SER A 135 -19.41 -28.96 9.53
C SER A 135 -18.90 -29.88 8.40
N SER A 136 -18.04 -29.36 7.51
CA SER A 136 -17.43 -30.16 6.44
C SER A 136 -16.41 -31.16 6.96
N ILE A 137 -15.55 -30.77 7.91
CA ILE A 137 -14.57 -31.65 8.57
C ILE A 137 -15.31 -32.71 9.40
N GLU A 138 -16.35 -32.34 10.15
CA GLU A 138 -17.17 -33.29 10.89
C GLU A 138 -17.90 -34.27 9.95
N GLN A 139 -18.36 -33.81 8.80
CA GLN A 139 -18.97 -34.66 7.79
C GLN A 139 -17.96 -35.62 7.16
N LEU A 140 -16.78 -35.12 6.77
CA LEU A 140 -15.68 -35.94 6.28
C LEU A 140 -15.20 -36.95 7.33
N GLN A 141 -15.16 -36.57 8.62
CA GLN A 141 -14.84 -37.49 9.71
C GLN A 141 -15.89 -38.58 9.87
N ARG A 142 -17.19 -38.23 9.79
CA ARG A 142 -18.29 -39.20 9.79
C ARG A 142 -18.20 -40.18 8.62
N ASP A 143 -17.86 -39.70 7.43
CA ASP A 143 -17.71 -40.52 6.24
C ASP A 143 -16.50 -41.46 6.36
N ILE A 144 -15.37 -40.99 6.90
CA ILE A 144 -14.19 -41.82 7.19
C ILE A 144 -14.54 -42.94 8.18
N ASP A 145 -15.29 -42.64 9.24
CA ASP A 145 -15.68 -43.63 10.23
C ASP A 145 -16.69 -44.64 9.68
N MET A 146 -17.58 -44.22 8.79
CA MET A 146 -18.50 -45.11 8.09
C MET A 146 -17.73 -46.07 7.17
N LEU A 147 -16.80 -45.56 6.36
CA LEU A 147 -15.94 -46.37 5.49
C LEU A 147 -15.06 -47.35 6.29
N ARG A 148 -14.56 -46.95 7.46
CA ARG A 148 -13.82 -47.85 8.36
C ARG A 148 -14.67 -49.01 8.89
N ARG A 149 -15.92 -48.75 9.27
CA ARG A 149 -16.85 -49.81 9.69
C ARG A 149 -17.19 -50.74 8.53
N GLU A 150 -17.45 -50.18 7.35
CA GLU A 150 -17.71 -51.01 6.16
C GLU A 150 -16.51 -51.89 5.84
N LYS A 151 -15.29 -51.34 5.85
CA LYS A 151 -14.06 -52.09 5.67
C LYS A 151 -13.96 -53.24 6.68
N GLY A 152 -14.17 -52.99 7.98
CA GLY A 152 -14.16 -54.04 9.01
C GLY A 152 -15.22 -55.13 8.79
N ASN A 153 -16.42 -54.76 8.35
CA ASN A 153 -17.48 -55.72 8.02
C ASN A 153 -17.12 -56.58 6.80
N LYS A 154 -16.47 -55.99 5.78
CA LYS A 154 -16.01 -56.73 4.61
C LYS A 154 -14.85 -57.68 4.97
N GLU A 155 -13.94 -57.24 5.85
CA GLU A 155 -12.82 -58.04 6.35
C GLU A 155 -13.32 -59.28 7.11
N THR A 156 -14.25 -59.09 8.06
CA THR A 156 -14.85 -60.20 8.83
C THR A 156 -15.67 -61.15 7.95
N ALA A 157 -16.41 -60.62 6.98
CA ALA A 157 -17.12 -61.44 6.00
C ALA A 157 -16.14 -62.25 5.11
N PHE A 158 -15.01 -61.64 4.74
CA PHE A 158 -13.95 -62.30 3.99
C PHE A 158 -13.27 -63.40 4.82
N GLU A 159 -12.93 -63.14 6.09
CA GLU A 159 -12.39 -64.15 7.00
C GLU A 159 -13.36 -65.31 7.23
N SER A 160 -14.65 -65.02 7.41
CA SER A 160 -15.69 -66.04 7.53
C SER A 160 -15.80 -66.89 6.26
N ARG A 161 -15.75 -66.26 5.07
CA ARG A 161 -15.74 -66.98 3.80
C ARG A 161 -14.46 -67.80 3.62
N LYS A 162 -13.30 -67.28 4.03
CA LYS A 162 -12.03 -68.01 4.03
C LYS A 162 -12.10 -69.23 4.95
N ARG A 163 -12.68 -69.10 6.15
CA ARG A 163 -12.91 -70.23 7.08
C ARG A 163 -13.82 -71.29 6.48
N LYS A 164 -14.98 -70.88 5.93
CA LYS A 164 -15.92 -71.79 5.26
C LYS A 164 -15.29 -72.47 4.04
N PHE A 165 -14.47 -71.75 3.29
CA PHE A 165 -13.73 -72.31 2.16
C PHE A 165 -12.67 -73.32 2.62
N SER A 166 -11.91 -73.02 3.67
CA SER A 166 -10.96 -73.97 4.26
C SER A 166 -11.66 -75.23 4.77
N GLU A 167 -12.81 -75.09 5.43
CA GLU A 167 -13.64 -76.21 5.89
C GLU A 167 -14.16 -77.04 4.70
N LEU A 168 -14.63 -76.40 3.63
CA LEU A 168 -15.03 -77.08 2.41
C LEU A 168 -13.86 -77.85 1.79
N VAL A 169 -12.67 -77.24 1.71
CA VAL A 169 -11.46 -77.90 1.20
C VAL A 169 -11.08 -79.09 2.08
N GLU A 170 -11.22 -78.98 3.40
CA GLU A 170 -10.97 -80.09 4.32
C GLU A 170 -12.02 -81.20 4.13
N ASN A 171 -13.29 -80.86 3.95
CA ASN A 171 -14.35 -81.83 3.67
C ASN A 171 -14.17 -82.50 2.31
N VAL A 172 -13.72 -81.78 1.28
CA VAL A 172 -13.37 -82.38 -0.03
C VAL A 172 -12.16 -83.30 0.12
N LYS A 173 -11.16 -82.94 0.93
CA LYS A 173 -10.03 -83.85 1.24
C LYS A 173 -10.50 -85.09 2.01
N LYS A 174 -11.43 -84.95 2.96
CA LYS A 174 -12.05 -86.06 3.70
C LYS A 174 -12.88 -86.95 2.78
N LEU A 175 -13.64 -86.37 1.86
CA LEU A 175 -14.39 -87.13 0.85
C LEU A 175 -13.45 -87.84 -0.11
N LYS A 176 -12.38 -87.17 -0.58
CA LYS A 176 -11.35 -87.80 -1.41
C LYS A 176 -10.70 -88.97 -0.68
N THR A 177 -10.27 -88.78 0.56
CA THR A 177 -9.68 -89.86 1.37
C THR A 177 -10.67 -90.98 1.65
N SER A 178 -11.95 -90.67 1.91
CA SER A 178 -13.02 -91.67 2.03
C SER A 178 -13.26 -92.43 0.73
N ILE A 179 -13.22 -91.77 -0.43
CA ILE A 179 -13.33 -92.41 -1.75
C ILE A 179 -12.09 -93.27 -2.00
N ASP A 180 -10.90 -92.80 -1.67
CA ASP A 180 -9.65 -93.55 -1.80
C ASP A 180 -9.64 -94.76 -0.85
N GLU A 181 -10.18 -94.63 0.37
CA GLU A 181 -10.37 -95.71 1.35
C GLU A 181 -11.46 -96.71 0.92
N GLU A 182 -12.61 -96.24 0.42
CA GLU A 182 -13.63 -97.11 -0.17
C GLU A 182 -13.10 -97.83 -1.41
N ARG A 183 -12.27 -97.18 -2.22
CA ARG A 183 -11.60 -97.82 -3.36
C ARG A 183 -10.56 -98.83 -2.89
N ALA A 184 -9.85 -98.57 -1.80
CA ALA A 184 -8.94 -99.53 -1.19
C ALA A 184 -9.68 -100.72 -0.56
N GLN A 185 -10.83 -100.50 0.09
CA GLN A 185 -11.69 -101.56 0.63
C GLN A 185 -12.43 -102.31 -0.47
N ALA A 186 -12.84 -101.65 -1.55
CA ALA A 186 -13.36 -102.29 -2.75
C ALA A 186 -12.26 -103.14 -3.40
N HIS A 187 -11.01 -102.66 -3.43
CA HIS A 187 -9.88 -103.44 -3.88
C HIS A 187 -9.53 -104.60 -2.92
N GLU A 188 -9.74 -104.45 -1.61
CA GLU A 188 -9.51 -105.50 -0.61
C GLU A 188 -10.64 -106.54 -0.59
N THR A 189 -11.89 -106.13 -0.77
CA THR A 189 -13.05 -107.02 -0.96
C THR A 189 -13.00 -107.69 -2.32
N GLN A 190 -12.58 -107.00 -3.38
CA GLN A 190 -12.25 -107.59 -4.67
C GLN A 190 -11.05 -108.55 -4.55
N ARG A 191 -10.08 -108.26 -3.67
CA ARG A 191 -8.98 -109.19 -3.36
C ARG A 191 -9.46 -110.42 -2.57
N MET A 192 -10.37 -110.28 -1.61
CA MET A 192 -11.01 -111.42 -0.92
C MET A 192 -11.94 -112.21 -1.85
N LEU A 193 -12.56 -111.55 -2.84
CA LEU A 193 -13.35 -112.21 -3.89
C LEU A 193 -12.42 -112.95 -4.87
N GLN A 194 -11.29 -112.35 -5.24
CA GLN A 194 -10.22 -112.96 -6.03
C GLN A 194 -9.48 -114.09 -5.29
N ASP A 195 -9.56 -114.17 -3.96
CA ASP A 195 -9.02 -115.27 -3.13
C ASP A 195 -10.00 -116.46 -3.02
N MET A 196 -11.25 -116.28 -3.48
CA MET A 196 -12.25 -117.35 -3.64
C MET A 196 -12.45 -117.76 -5.12
N ASP A 197 -11.83 -117.04 -6.06
CA ASP A 197 -11.94 -117.23 -7.51
C ASP A 197 -10.55 -117.23 -8.20
N GLN A 198 -9.54 -117.69 -7.46
CA GLN A 198 -8.16 -117.77 -7.93
C GLN A 198 -7.92 -119.01 -8.81
N ASP A 199 -8.52 -119.02 -10.00
CA ASP A 199 -7.94 -119.71 -11.15
C ASP A 199 -8.31 -118.99 -12.47
N TYR A 200 -7.24 -118.52 -13.12
CA TYR A 200 -7.12 -118.02 -14.50
C TYR A 200 -7.38 -116.53 -14.82
N ALA A 201 -6.25 -115.79 -14.69
CA ALA A 201 -5.59 -114.95 -15.72
C ALA A 201 -6.35 -113.73 -16.29
N SER A 202 -5.90 -112.48 -16.06
CA SER A 202 -4.76 -111.77 -16.74
C SER A 202 -5.00 -111.66 -18.26
N SER A 203 -4.97 -110.51 -18.94
CA SER A 203 -4.25 -109.24 -18.73
C SER A 203 -4.77 -108.16 -19.70
N GLU A 204 -4.65 -106.89 -19.28
CA GLU A 204 -4.22 -105.67 -20.04
C GLU A 204 -5.01 -105.22 -21.30
N GLU A 205 -5.66 -104.04 -21.27
CA GLU A 205 -5.16 -102.66 -21.56
C GLU A 205 -5.72 -102.23 -22.95
N GLU A 206 -6.08 -101.00 -23.31
CA GLU A 206 -6.05 -99.65 -22.72
C GLU A 206 -6.90 -98.71 -23.63
N GLU A 207 -7.03 -97.44 -23.21
CA GLU A 207 -7.24 -96.22 -24.04
C GLU A 207 -8.70 -95.81 -24.40
N SER A 208 -9.32 -94.80 -23.73
CA SER A 208 -9.31 -93.31 -23.92
C SER A 208 -10.13 -92.82 -25.16
N VAL A 209 -10.89 -91.71 -25.24
CA VAL A 209 -10.97 -90.40 -24.56
C VAL A 209 -12.38 -89.76 -24.84
N SER A 210 -12.78 -88.84 -23.94
CA SER A 210 -13.43 -87.51 -24.12
C SER A 210 -14.81 -87.29 -24.77
N ASP A 211 -15.66 -86.74 -23.89
CA ASP A 211 -16.35 -85.43 -23.91
C ASP A 211 -17.57 -85.14 -24.80
N GLU A 212 -18.61 -84.71 -24.07
CA GLU A 212 -19.94 -84.31 -24.47
C GLU A 212 -20.02 -82.90 -25.07
N GLU A 213 -21.01 -82.79 -25.94
CA GLU A 213 -21.57 -81.62 -26.59
C GLU A 213 -22.14 -80.57 -25.59
N ASN A 214 -21.89 -79.28 -25.84
CA ASN A 214 -22.86 -78.29 -26.38
C ASN A 214 -24.08 -77.95 -25.49
N SER A 215 -24.18 -76.70 -25.04
CA SER A 215 -25.19 -75.73 -25.53
C SER A 215 -25.44 -74.55 -24.56
N SER A 216 -25.38 -73.36 -25.16
CA SER A 216 -25.93 -72.06 -24.70
C SER A 216 -27.48 -72.14 -24.53
N PRO A 217 -28.27 -71.13 -24.05
CA PRO A 217 -28.07 -69.68 -24.25
C PRO A 217 -28.63 -68.66 -23.19
N GLU A 218 -28.24 -67.40 -23.44
CA GLU A 218 -28.88 -66.08 -23.24
C GLU A 218 -30.26 -65.87 -22.56
N ARG A 219 -30.40 -64.76 -21.82
CA ARG A 219 -31.23 -63.54 -22.13
C ARG A 219 -31.23 -62.56 -20.92
N LYS A 220 -30.87 -61.26 -21.07
CA LYS A 220 -31.70 -60.07 -21.47
C LYS A 220 -32.84 -59.77 -20.47
N VAL A 221 -33.19 -58.55 -20.01
CA VAL A 221 -32.96 -57.14 -20.40
C VAL A 221 -33.60 -56.24 -19.31
N SER A 222 -33.34 -54.91 -19.37
CA SER A 222 -34.28 -53.77 -19.11
C SER A 222 -34.09 -53.00 -17.80
N THR A 223 -34.09 -51.65 -17.72
CA THR A 223 -34.27 -50.54 -18.69
C THR A 223 -34.01 -49.21 -17.97
N ASN A 224 -33.64 -48.19 -18.76
CA ASN A 224 -33.88 -46.74 -18.60
C ASN A 224 -33.13 -45.96 -17.49
N GLY A 225 -32.59 -44.77 -17.74
CA GLY A 225 -32.62 -43.96 -18.94
C GLY A 225 -31.83 -42.64 -18.81
N PHE A 226 -31.30 -42.23 -19.97
CA PHE A 226 -30.88 -40.92 -20.47
C PHE A 226 -31.03 -39.64 -19.64
N HIS A 227 -29.93 -38.87 -19.60
CA HIS A 227 -29.72 -37.51 -20.14
C HIS A 227 -28.48 -36.90 -19.46
N ARG A 228 -27.71 -35.97 -20.00
CA ARG A 228 -27.55 -35.30 -21.30
C ARG A 228 -26.38 -34.32 -21.08
N PHE A 229 -25.52 -34.21 -22.07
CA PHE A 229 -24.46 -33.23 -22.29
C PHE A 229 -24.70 -31.84 -21.67
N GLN A 230 -23.69 -31.23 -21.04
CA GLN A 230 -23.03 -30.02 -21.57
C GLN A 230 -21.89 -29.52 -20.66
N GLU A 231 -20.72 -29.37 -21.29
CA GLU A 231 -19.58 -28.54 -20.89
C GLU A 231 -20.04 -27.14 -20.45
N ARG A 232 -19.38 -26.58 -19.44
CA ARG A 232 -19.40 -25.15 -19.18
C ARG A 232 -18.04 -24.58 -19.56
N ASN A 233 -18.11 -23.67 -20.53
CA ASN A 233 -17.08 -22.71 -20.89
C ASN A 233 -16.57 -21.97 -19.65
N ASP A 234 -15.25 -21.92 -19.55
CA ASP A 234 -14.52 -20.74 -19.08
C ASP A 234 -14.50 -19.74 -20.24
N GLU A 235 -14.77 -18.46 -19.97
CA GLU A 235 -14.19 -17.25 -20.61
C GLU A 235 -15.07 -16.01 -20.33
N ASP A 236 -14.44 -15.04 -19.67
CA ASP A 236 -14.53 -13.59 -19.82
C ASP A 236 -15.83 -12.85 -19.44
N GLU A 237 -15.87 -12.36 -18.20
CA GLU A 237 -16.62 -11.15 -17.82
C GLU A 237 -15.65 -9.96 -17.87
N GLU A 238 -15.83 -9.12 -18.90
CA GLU A 238 -15.31 -7.76 -19.00
C GLU A 238 -16.12 -6.86 -18.05
N ASP A 239 -15.52 -6.43 -16.95
CA ASP A 239 -16.01 -5.29 -16.16
C ASP A 239 -15.26 -4.03 -16.62
N GLU A 240 -15.89 -3.29 -17.54
CA GLU A 240 -15.60 -1.89 -17.82
C GLU A 240 -16.10 -1.02 -16.65
N ASP A 241 -15.23 -0.77 -15.66
CA ASP A 241 -15.43 0.35 -14.72
C ASP A 241 -14.69 1.59 -15.26
N GLU A 242 -15.36 2.31 -16.15
CA GLU A 242 -15.11 3.73 -16.40
C GLU A 242 -15.53 4.55 -15.16
N ASN A 243 -14.61 4.76 -14.23
CA ASN A 243 -14.68 5.89 -13.31
C ASN A 243 -13.42 6.72 -13.46
N ALA A 244 -13.55 7.75 -14.29
CA ALA A 244 -12.62 8.86 -14.41
C ALA A 244 -12.69 9.72 -13.14
N ASP A 245 -11.87 9.38 -12.14
CA ASP A 245 -11.51 10.31 -11.07
C ASP A 245 -10.31 11.15 -11.54
N GLU A 246 -10.68 12.19 -12.29
CA GLU A 246 -9.82 13.33 -12.64
C GLU A 246 -9.61 14.21 -11.40
N GLU A 247 -8.68 13.85 -10.52
CA GLU A 247 -8.18 14.77 -9.49
C GLU A 247 -6.65 14.70 -9.34
N GLY A 248 -5.97 15.70 -9.92
CA GLY A 248 -4.87 16.40 -9.27
C GLY A 248 -3.48 15.76 -9.28
N MET A 249 -2.87 15.61 -10.47
CA MET A 249 -1.40 15.66 -10.53
C MET A 249 -0.93 17.09 -10.22
N VAL A 250 -0.48 17.33 -8.99
CA VAL A 250 0.31 18.52 -8.69
C VAL A 250 1.71 18.25 -9.23
N ALA A 251 2.09 18.96 -10.28
CA ALA A 251 3.42 18.87 -10.87
C ALA A 251 4.48 19.25 -9.83
N ASP A 252 5.45 18.35 -9.63
CA ASP A 252 6.74 18.67 -9.04
C ASP A 252 7.56 19.50 -10.06
N GLY A 253 8.13 20.61 -9.59
CA GLY A 253 9.00 21.53 -10.34
C GLY A 253 8.34 22.90 -10.51
N GLU A 254 8.93 24.02 -10.11
CA GLU A 254 10.34 24.40 -10.19
C GLU A 254 10.72 25.31 -9.01
N ASP A 255 11.92 25.08 -8.45
CA ASP A 255 12.62 26.02 -7.58
C ASP A 255 12.99 27.29 -8.36
N GLU A 256 12.14 28.31 -8.36
CA GLU A 256 12.57 29.66 -8.72
C GLU A 256 13.38 30.26 -7.57
N ALA A 257 14.69 30.16 -7.71
CA ALA A 257 15.66 30.93 -6.94
C ALA A 257 15.40 32.43 -7.14
N ILE A 258 14.77 33.06 -6.16
CA ILE A 258 14.69 34.52 -6.06
C ILE A 258 16.11 35.03 -5.74
N VAL A 259 16.85 35.40 -6.78
CA VAL A 259 18.08 36.19 -6.67
C VAL A 259 17.68 37.62 -6.34
N VAL A 260 17.71 37.95 -5.04
CA VAL A 260 17.63 39.35 -4.60
C VAL A 260 18.97 40.01 -4.92
N ASN A 261 19.03 40.69 -6.07
CA ASN A 261 20.10 41.64 -6.36
C ASN A 261 19.89 42.87 -5.48
N GLY A 262 20.81 43.06 -4.54
CA GLY A 262 20.96 44.32 -3.81
C GLY A 262 21.59 45.38 -4.70
N VAL A 263 20.95 46.55 -4.74
CA VAL A 263 21.53 47.86 -5.08
C VAL A 263 21.09 48.82 -3.99
#